data_AF-A0A7K0J9V5-F1
#
_entry.id   AF-A0A7K0J9V5-F1
#
_cell.length_a   1.000
_cell.length_b   1.000
_cell.length_c   1.000
_cell.angle_alpha   90.00
_cell.angle_beta   90.00
_cell.angle_gamma   90.00
#
_symmetry.space_group_name_H-M   'P 1'
#
loop_
_entity.id
_entity.type
_entity.pdbx_description
1 polymer ?
#
loop_
_entity_poly.entity_id
_entity_poly.type
_entity_poly.pdbx_seq_one_letter_code
_entity_poly.pdbx_strand_id
1 'polypeptide(L)'
;MSRKLSPGGWLKRILLRIVLVLAVFLGGGIALFSILPVPFSAVMAERQISAWLSGDFGYVAHSDWVGMDEISPWMGLAVIAAEDQKFPEHWGFDVAAIEKALDHNERHENRVRGASTLSQ
;
A
#
# COMPACT_ATOMS: atom_id res chain seq x y z
N MET A 1 -34.67 3.73 38.28
CA MET A 1 -35.10 3.89 36.87
C MET A 1 -34.26 3.00 35.97
N SER A 2 -34.76 1.82 35.63
CA SER A 2 -34.10 0.91 34.68
C SER A 2 -34.40 1.38 33.25
N ARG A 3 -33.41 1.97 32.57
CA ARG A 3 -33.54 2.32 31.14
C ARG A 3 -33.62 1.02 30.36
N LYS A 4 -34.81 0.62 29.93
CA LYS A 4 -35.00 -0.42 28.91
C LYS A 4 -34.28 0.04 27.65
N LEU A 5 -33.04 -0.42 27.45
CA LEU A 5 -32.28 -0.16 26.24
C LEU A 5 -33.08 -0.79 25.09
N SER A 6 -33.55 0.02 24.14
CA SER A 6 -34.16 -0.55 22.95
C SER A 6 -33.10 -1.41 22.24
N PRO A 7 -33.45 -2.61 21.73
CA PRO A 7 -32.49 -3.51 21.09
C PRO A 7 -31.68 -2.81 19.99
N GLY A 8 -32.32 -1.92 19.22
CA GLY A 8 -31.65 -1.10 18.20
C GLY A 8 -30.69 -0.04 18.75
N GLY A 9 -30.99 0.55 19.91
CA GLY A 9 -30.10 1.50 20.57
C GLY A 9 -28.84 0.85 21.16
N TRP A 10 -28.95 -0.41 21.62
CA TRP A 10 -27.81 -1.20 22.08
C TRP A 10 -26.92 -1.65 20.91
N LEU A 11 -27.51 -2.15 19.83
CA LEU A 11 -26.78 -2.56 18.62
C LEU A 11 -26.03 -1.38 17.98
N LYS A 12 -26.68 -0.21 17.86
CA LYS A 12 -26.05 1.02 17.36
C LYS A 12 -24.81 1.42 18.18
N ARG A 13 -24.88 1.28 19.51
CA ARG A 13 -23.73 1.60 20.39
C ARG A 13 -22.58 0.62 20.21
N ILE A 14 -22.86 -0.66 20.00
CA ILE A 14 -21.82 -1.66 19.71
C ILE A 14 -21.15 -1.35 18.38
N LEU A 15 -21.92 -1.11 17.33
CA LEU A 15 -21.38 -0.75 16.02
C LEU A 15 -20.51 0.50 16.09
N LEU A 16 -20.98 1.57 16.76
CA LEU A 16 -20.18 2.78 16.94
C LEU A 16 -18.87 2.54 17.70
N ARG A 17 -18.88 1.67 18.73
CA ARG A 17 -17.66 1.30 19.45
C ARG A 17 -16.69 0.52 18.57
N ILE A 18 -17.18 -0.42 17.76
CA ILE A 18 -16.35 -1.19 16.82
C ILE A 18 -15.70 -0.25 15.81
N VAL A 19 -16.49 0.65 15.20
CA VAL A 19 -15.98 1.64 14.25
C VAL A 19 -14.94 2.55 14.90
N LEU A 20 -15.20 3.03 16.13
CA LEU A 20 -14.25 3.85 16.87
C LEU A 20 -12.94 3.11 17.15
N VAL A 21 -13.02 1.86 17.62
CA VAL A 21 -11.84 1.03 17.89
C VAL A 21 -11.04 0.79 16.61
N LEU A 22 -11.70 0.47 15.49
CA LEU A 22 -11.04 0.30 14.20
C LEU A 22 -10.38 1.60 13.72
N ALA A 23 -11.06 2.73 13.85
CA ALA A 23 -10.52 4.04 13.46
C ALA A 23 -9.29 4.40 14.30
N VAL A 24 -9.33 4.18 15.62
CA VAL A 24 -8.18 4.41 16.51
C VAL A 24 -7.05 3.43 16.23
N PHE A 25 -7.34 2.17 15.96
CA PHE A 25 -6.34 1.16 15.62
C PHE A 25 -5.62 1.49 14.31
N LEU A 26 -6.38 1.77 13.25
CA LEU A 26 -5.82 2.11 11.92
C LEU A 26 -5.10 3.46 11.96
N GLY A 27 -5.74 4.50 12.50
CA GLY A 27 -5.16 5.83 12.59
C GLY A 27 -3.93 5.86 13.50
N GLY A 28 -3.97 5.15 14.63
CA GLY A 28 -2.83 4.97 15.53
C GLY A 28 -1.70 4.21 14.87
N GLY A 29 -2.01 3.16 14.09
CA GLY A 29 -1.03 2.44 13.28
C GLY A 29 -0.36 3.34 12.24
N ILE A 30 -1.14 4.12 11.48
CA ILE A 30 -0.60 5.08 10.50
C ILE A 30 0.29 6.11 11.19
N ALA A 31 -0.15 6.70 12.30
CA ALA A 31 0.65 7.67 13.04
C ALA A 31 1.96 7.06 13.57
N LEU A 32 1.90 5.85 14.13
CA LEU A 32 3.08 5.14 14.63
C LEU A 32 4.09 4.86 13.51
N PHE A 33 3.62 4.30 12.39
CA PHE A 33 4.46 3.91 11.26
C PHE A 33 4.79 5.05 10.29
N SER A 34 4.26 6.25 10.52
CA SER A 34 4.70 7.46 9.80
C SER A 34 6.10 7.90 10.22
N ILE A 35 6.58 7.46 11.38
CA ILE A 35 7.88 7.81 11.95
C ILE A 35 8.74 6.56 12.16
N LEU A 36 8.13 5.44 12.52
CA LEU A 36 8.85 4.18 12.71
C LEU A 36 8.83 3.33 11.43
N PRO A 37 9.95 2.68 11.09
CA PRO A 37 10.00 1.64 10.07
C PRO A 37 8.86 0.63 10.19
N VAL A 38 8.17 0.35 9.08
CA VAL A 38 7.22 -0.78 9.07
C VAL A 38 8.02 -2.08 9.12
N PRO A 39 7.65 -3.02 10.03
CA PRO A 39 8.39 -4.28 10.17
C PRO A 39 8.18 -5.22 8.99
N PHE A 40 7.12 -5.01 8.19
CA PHE A 40 6.75 -5.88 7.10
C PHE A 40 5.84 -5.18 6.08
N SER A 41 5.86 -5.63 4.83
CA SER A 41 4.98 -5.16 3.76
C SER A 41 4.25 -6.32 3.09
N ALA A 42 3.19 -6.01 2.33
CA ALA A 42 2.45 -7.03 1.56
C ALA A 42 3.36 -7.76 0.56
N VAL A 43 4.31 -7.06 -0.06
CA VAL A 43 5.28 -7.66 -1.00
C VAL A 43 6.26 -8.58 -0.28
N MET A 44 6.71 -8.21 0.94
CA MET A 44 7.53 -9.10 1.76
C MET A 44 6.74 -10.38 2.12
N ALA A 45 5.45 -10.25 2.43
CA ALA A 45 4.53 -11.36 2.67
C ALA A 45 4.42 -12.30 1.48
N GLU A 46 4.13 -11.72 0.33
CA GLU A 46 3.96 -12.45 -0.92
C GLU A 46 5.23 -13.25 -1.25
N ARG A 47 6.40 -12.60 -1.19
CA ARG A 47 7.69 -13.26 -1.46
C ARG A 47 7.99 -14.37 -0.46
N GLN A 48 7.74 -14.13 0.83
CA GLN A 48 7.94 -15.12 1.89
C GLN A 48 7.07 -16.36 1.67
N ILE A 49 5.77 -16.16 1.43
CA ILE A 49 4.81 -17.24 1.20
C ILE A 49 5.16 -17.98 -0.10
N SER A 50 5.48 -17.26 -1.17
CA SER A 50 5.88 -17.87 -2.44
C SER A 50 7.12 -18.73 -2.30
N ALA A 51 8.13 -18.29 -1.55
CA ALA A 51 9.33 -19.07 -1.30
C ALA A 51 9.02 -20.38 -0.56
N TRP A 52 8.21 -20.31 0.51
CA TRP A 52 7.77 -21.49 1.25
C TRP A 52 6.97 -22.47 0.38
N LEU A 53 6.07 -21.97 -0.47
CA LEU A 53 5.29 -22.79 -1.39
C LEU A 53 6.16 -23.48 -2.45
N SER A 54 7.28 -22.85 -2.84
CA SER A 54 8.26 -23.45 -3.74
C SER A 54 9.21 -24.46 -3.05
N GLY A 55 9.05 -24.66 -1.74
CA GLY A 55 9.86 -25.58 -0.93
C GLY A 55 11.12 -24.96 -0.32
N ASP A 56 11.34 -23.66 -0.49
CA ASP A 56 12.42 -22.93 0.17
C ASP A 56 11.94 -22.35 1.51
N PHE A 57 12.00 -23.18 2.54
CA PHE A 57 11.69 -22.77 3.92
C PHE A 57 12.83 -21.98 4.60
N GLY A 58 14.00 -21.87 3.96
CA GLY A 58 15.14 -21.13 4.46
C GLY A 58 15.12 -19.65 4.09
N TYR A 59 14.32 -19.27 3.08
CA TYR A 59 14.11 -17.88 2.70
C TYR A 59 13.53 -17.07 3.87
N VAL A 60 14.13 -15.91 4.13
CA VAL A 60 13.62 -14.90 5.07
C VAL A 60 13.66 -13.57 4.36
N ALA A 61 12.51 -12.92 4.21
CA ALA A 61 12.42 -11.58 3.64
C ALA A 61 13.26 -10.60 4.47
N HIS A 62 14.23 -9.96 3.82
CA HIS A 62 15.14 -8.99 4.43
C HIS A 62 14.83 -7.59 3.92
N SER A 63 14.82 -6.60 4.80
CA SER A 63 14.61 -5.18 4.47
C SER A 63 15.31 -4.31 5.49
N ASP A 64 16.24 -3.48 5.02
CA ASP A 64 16.91 -2.47 5.84
C ASP A 64 16.36 -1.08 5.52
N TRP A 65 15.96 -0.36 6.56
CA TRP A 65 15.55 1.04 6.44
C TRP A 65 16.78 1.92 6.57
N VAL A 66 17.04 2.70 5.52
CA VAL A 66 18.18 3.62 5.45
C VAL A 66 17.69 5.03 5.14
N GLY A 67 18.44 6.03 5.62
CA GLY A 67 18.19 7.42 5.28
C GLY A 67 18.43 7.69 3.80
N MET A 68 17.77 8.71 3.24
CA MET A 68 17.99 9.10 1.84
C MET A 68 19.43 9.56 1.59
N ASP A 69 20.09 10.09 2.61
CA ASP A 69 21.50 10.48 2.61
C ASP A 69 22.47 9.29 2.57
N GLU A 70 22.02 8.10 2.97
CA GLU A 70 22.78 6.85 2.85
C GLU A 70 22.59 6.18 1.47
N ILE A 71 21.63 6.66 0.69
CA ILE A 71 21.36 6.19 -0.66
C ILE A 71 22.18 7.02 -1.66
N SER A 72 22.80 6.34 -2.64
CA SER A 72 23.48 7.03 -3.74
C SER A 72 22.53 8.02 -4.43
N PRO A 73 22.94 9.28 -4.68
CA PRO A 73 22.09 10.27 -5.34
C PRO A 73 21.64 9.84 -6.75
N TRP A 74 22.38 8.93 -7.39
CA TRP A 74 22.05 8.38 -8.69
C TRP A 74 20.98 7.29 -8.65
N MET A 75 20.78 6.64 -7.49
CA MET A 75 19.80 5.57 -7.35
C MET A 75 18.37 6.09 -7.54
N GLY A 76 18.05 7.25 -6.93
CA GLY A 76 16.74 7.88 -7.11
C GLY A 76 16.44 8.20 -8.57
N LEU A 77 17.44 8.71 -9.31
CA LEU A 77 17.30 8.98 -10.74
C LEU A 77 17.11 7.70 -11.56
N ALA A 78 17.81 6.62 -11.22
CA ALA A 78 17.65 5.33 -11.89
C ALA A 78 16.24 4.76 -11.70
N VAL A 79 15.70 4.84 -10.49
CA VAL A 79 14.33 4.38 -10.17
C VAL A 79 13.27 5.22 -10.89
N ILE A 80 13.40 6.56 -10.88
CA ILE A 80 12.52 7.45 -11.63
C ILE A 80 12.57 7.13 -13.13
N ALA A 81 13.76 6.96 -13.71
CA ALA A 81 13.89 6.66 -15.13
C ALA A 81 13.31 5.29 -15.55
N ALA A 82 13.39 4.30 -14.65
CA ALA A 82 12.93 2.94 -14.91
C ALA A 82 11.42 2.75 -14.69
N GLU A 83 10.88 3.30 -13.59
CA GLU A 83 9.50 3.04 -13.15
C GLU A 83 8.54 4.19 -13.49
N ASP A 84 8.98 5.45 -13.36
CA ASP A 84 8.10 6.61 -13.45
C ASP A 84 8.81 7.88 -13.97
N GLN A 85 9.01 7.92 -15.29
CA GLN A 85 9.78 8.98 -15.94
C GLN A 85 9.17 10.39 -15.77
N LYS A 86 7.87 10.46 -15.46
CA LYS A 86 7.12 11.70 -15.31
C LYS A 86 6.84 12.04 -13.85
N PHE A 87 7.49 11.36 -12.92
CA PHE A 87 7.33 11.59 -11.50
C PHE A 87 7.32 13.07 -11.08
N PRO A 88 8.22 13.96 -11.60
CA PRO A 88 8.22 15.37 -11.23
C PRO A 88 7.04 16.19 -11.80
N GLU A 89 6.34 15.66 -12.79
CA GLU A 89 5.30 16.37 -13.54
C GLU A 89 3.89 16.14 -12.97
N HIS A 90 3.73 15.14 -12.09
CA HIS A 90 2.43 14.75 -11.56
C HIS A 90 2.36 14.69 -10.03
N TRP A 91 1.15 14.79 -9.49
CA TRP A 91 0.88 14.79 -8.05
C TRP A 91 0.51 13.41 -7.51
N GLY A 92 1.19 12.38 -8.01
CA GLY A 92 1.01 10.98 -7.62
C GLY A 92 0.23 10.13 -8.63
N PHE A 93 -0.51 10.73 -9.55
CA PHE A 93 -1.24 10.02 -10.61
C PHE A 93 -0.97 10.65 -11.99
N ASP A 94 -0.49 9.86 -12.96
CA ASP A 94 -0.43 10.27 -14.37
C ASP A 94 -1.74 9.89 -15.08
N VAL A 95 -2.70 10.82 -15.10
CA VAL A 95 -3.99 10.65 -15.77
C VAL A 95 -3.82 10.34 -17.26
N ALA A 96 -2.84 10.97 -17.93
CA ALA A 96 -2.59 10.73 -19.34
C ALA A 96 -2.01 9.33 -19.60
N ALA A 97 -1.24 8.77 -18.66
CA ALA A 97 -0.80 7.38 -18.74
C ALA A 97 -1.96 6.40 -18.51
N ILE A 98 -2.86 6.70 -17.56
CA ILE A 98 -4.06 5.90 -17.28
C ILE A 98 -4.96 5.85 -18.51
N GLU A 99 -5.28 6.99 -19.11
CA GLU A 99 -6.09 7.06 -20.34
C GLU A 99 -5.47 6.23 -21.48
N LYS A 100 -4.16 6.36 -21.69
CA LYS A 100 -3.44 5.57 -22.70
C LYS A 100 -3.45 4.08 -22.41
N ALA A 101 -3.36 3.68 -21.13
CA ALA A 101 -3.42 2.29 -20.74
C ALA A 101 -4.81 1.71 -20.96
N LEU A 102 -5.87 2.45 -20.62
CA LEU A 102 -7.26 2.07 -20.89
C LEU A 102 -7.50 1.92 -22.39
N ASP A 103 -7.17 2.93 -23.19
CA ASP A 103 -7.28 2.89 -24.66
C ASP A 103 -6.52 1.70 -25.27
N HIS A 104 -5.35 1.38 -24.72
CA HIS A 104 -4.55 0.24 -25.17
C HIS A 104 -5.24 -1.09 -24.84
N ASN A 105 -5.72 -1.24 -23.61
CA ASN A 105 -6.33 -2.46 -23.09
C ASN A 105 -7.69 -2.74 -23.74
N GLU A 106 -8.46 -1.70 -24.06
CA GLU A 106 -9.70 -1.82 -24.83
C GLU A 106 -9.45 -2.34 -26.26
N ARG A 107 -8.31 -1.97 -26.85
CA ARG A 107 -7.93 -2.39 -28.22
C ARG A 107 -7.17 -3.72 -28.25
N HIS A 108 -6.67 -4.21 -27.11
CA HIS A 108 -5.83 -5.40 -27.02
C HIS A 108 -6.28 -6.32 -25.88
N GLU A 109 -7.15 -7.28 -26.20
CA GLU A 109 -7.69 -8.23 -25.23
C GLU A 109 -6.60 -9.13 -24.58
N ASN A 110 -5.51 -9.39 -25.29
CA ASN A 110 -4.46 -10.31 -24.85
C ASN A 110 -3.23 -9.62 -24.24
N ARG A 111 -3.20 -8.28 -24.16
CA ARG A 111 -2.04 -7.55 -23.62
C ARG A 111 -2.49 -6.35 -22.80
N VAL A 112 -2.33 -6.49 -21.49
CA VAL A 112 -2.64 -5.42 -20.52
C VAL A 112 -1.40 -4.57 -20.31
N ARG A 113 -1.58 -3.25 -20.36
CA ARG A 113 -0.59 -2.24 -19.97
C ARG A 113 -1.03 -1.60 -18.65
N GLY A 114 -0.08 -1.44 -17.74
CA GLY A 114 -0.25 -0.68 -16.49
C GLY A 114 0.03 0.81 -16.65
N ALA A 115 -0.42 1.59 -15.66
CA ALA A 115 -0.18 3.03 -15.54
C ALA A 115 0.14 3.43 -14.09
N SER A 116 0.80 2.51 -13.36
CA SER A 116 1.27 2.77 -11.99
C SER A 116 2.35 3.84 -11.98
N THR A 117 2.43 4.56 -10.87
CA THR A 117 3.39 5.63 -10.57
C THR A 117 4.15 5.25 -9.31
N LEU A 118 5.29 5.90 -9.03
CA LEU A 118 6.06 5.62 -7.80
C LEU A 118 5.27 5.90 -6.51
N SER A 119 4.20 6.69 -6.59
CA SER A 119 3.35 7.03 -5.44
C SER A 119 2.18 6.05 -5.22
N GLN A 120 1.92 5.13 -6.15
CA GLN A 120 0.86 4.11 -6.06
C GLN A 120 1.40 2.78 -5.54
#